data_AF-A0A2M7NWG2-F1
#
_entry.id   AF-A0A2M7NWG2-F1
#
_cell.length_a   1.000
_cell.length_b   1.000
_cell.length_c   1.000
_cell.angle_alpha   90.00
_cell.angle_beta   90.00
_cell.angle_gamma   90.00
#
_symmetry.space_group_name_H-M   'P 1'
#
loop_
_entity.id
_entity.type
_entity.pdbx_description
1 polymer ?
#
loop_
_entity_poly.entity_id
_entity_poly.type
_entity_poly.pdbx_seq_one_letter_code
_entity_poly.pdbx_strand_id
1 'polypeptide(L)'
;MLGYSMLFAAAIGRAWSSAYISGKKSKELVAYGPYSLTRNPLYFFSFLGYAGAGLAFKSLSLTLGMTILFFLTHWKTIMDEENGNKVRFEKDYPEYSAKVPRFIPSFGKLINPSISAFYPVPFSRAILGCSYIAYIFMAARIIEW
;
A
#
# COMPACT_ATOMS: atom_id res chain seq x y z
N MET A 1 -7.87 6.22 -19.35
CA MET A 1 -7.43 7.26 -18.39
C MET A 1 -7.50 6.77 -16.94
N LEU A 2 -8.64 6.27 -16.47
CA LEU A 2 -8.80 5.80 -15.08
C LEU A 2 -7.75 4.77 -14.61
N GLY A 3 -7.52 3.70 -15.38
CA GLY A 3 -6.53 2.67 -15.01
C GLY A 3 -5.11 3.22 -14.87
N TYR A 4 -4.71 4.13 -15.76
CA TYR A 4 -3.43 4.84 -15.69
C TYR A 4 -3.31 5.72 -14.44
N SER A 5 -4.36 6.45 -14.09
CA SER A 5 -4.40 7.24 -12.84
C SER A 5 -4.28 6.35 -11.61
N MET A 6 -4.90 5.17 -11.61
CA MET A 6 -4.77 4.19 -10.52
C MET A 6 -3.36 3.61 -10.40
N LEU A 7 -2.70 3.28 -11.51
CA LEU A 7 -1.30 2.83 -11.53
C LEU A 7 -0.36 3.91 -11.00
N PHE A 8 -0.56 5.17 -11.38
CA PHE A 8 0.22 6.28 -10.88
C PHE A 8 0.01 6.48 -9.36
N ALA A 9 -1.24 6.50 -8.91
CA ALA A 9 -1.58 6.58 -7.49
C ALA A 9 -1.01 5.40 -6.69
N ALA A 10 -0.99 4.20 -7.26
CA ALA A 10 -0.39 3.02 -6.66
C ALA A 10 1.12 3.20 -6.45
N ALA A 11 1.85 3.66 -7.46
CA ALA A 11 3.30 3.86 -7.37
C ALA A 11 3.66 4.91 -6.32
N ILE A 12 3.03 6.09 -6.38
CA ILE A 12 3.28 7.19 -5.42
C ILE A 12 2.85 6.79 -4.00
N GLY A 13 1.66 6.21 -3.86
CA GLY A 13 1.14 5.83 -2.55
C GLY A 13 1.94 4.71 -1.88
N ARG A 14 2.46 3.75 -2.65
CA ARG A 14 3.39 2.75 -2.13
C ARG A 14 4.72 3.37 -1.72
N ALA A 15 5.30 4.24 -2.55
CA ALA A 15 6.51 4.98 -2.19
C ALA A 15 6.33 5.79 -0.90
N TRP A 16 5.21 6.51 -0.78
CA TRP A 16 4.84 7.25 0.42
C TRP A 16 4.73 6.33 1.64
N SER A 17 4.01 5.22 1.53
CA SER A 17 3.88 4.25 2.63
C SER A 17 5.22 3.64 3.03
N SER A 18 6.07 3.32 2.05
CA SER A 18 7.41 2.80 2.27
C SER A 18 8.31 3.79 2.99
N ALA A 19 8.22 5.10 2.72
CA ALA A 19 9.00 6.12 3.43
C ALA A 19 8.75 6.11 4.95
N TYR A 20 7.54 5.74 5.36
CA TYR A 20 7.13 5.74 6.78
C TYR A 20 7.44 4.43 7.50
N ILE A 21 7.33 3.27 6.84
CA ILE A 21 7.47 1.95 7.50
C ILE A 21 8.85 1.30 7.34
N SER A 22 9.62 1.70 6.32
CA SER A 22 10.87 1.02 5.98
C SER A 22 11.90 1.18 7.10
N GLY A 23 12.46 0.06 7.58
CA GLY A 23 13.38 0.03 8.72
C GLY A 23 12.72 0.06 10.11
N LYS A 24 11.40 0.26 10.18
CA LYS A 24 10.62 0.42 11.42
C LYS A 24 9.64 -0.69 11.72
N LYS A 25 9.22 -1.46 10.69
CA LYS A 25 8.14 -2.48 10.75
C LYS A 25 8.11 -3.37 12.00
N SER A 26 9.27 -3.70 12.57
CA SER A 26 9.38 -4.57 13.76
C SER A 26 9.90 -3.87 15.02
N LYS A 27 10.21 -2.57 14.94
CA LYS A 27 10.85 -1.80 16.03
C LYS A 27 9.87 -0.87 16.74
N GLU A 28 8.94 -0.30 15.99
CA GLU A 28 7.95 0.63 16.53
C GLU A 28 6.63 0.53 15.75
N LEU A 29 5.54 0.90 16.41
CA LEU A 29 4.23 0.98 15.77
C LEU A 29 4.11 2.28 14.97
N VAL A 30 4.17 2.17 13.64
CA VAL A 30 3.95 3.31 12.75
C VAL A 30 2.45 3.56 12.61
N ALA A 31 1.94 4.59 13.29
CA ALA A 31 0.52 4.97 13.32
C ALA A 31 0.25 6.37 12.71
N TYR A 32 1.20 6.89 11.92
CA TYR A 32 1.20 8.23 11.35
C TYR A 32 1.50 8.22 9.85
N GLY A 33 1.32 9.36 9.19
CA GLY A 33 1.36 9.50 7.74
C GLY A 33 0.29 8.62 7.08
N PRO A 34 0.63 7.83 6.05
CA PRO A 34 -0.34 6.99 5.37
C PRO A 34 -0.93 5.90 6.28
N TYR A 35 -0.23 5.51 7.35
CA TYR A 35 -0.71 4.55 8.34
C TYR A 35 -1.78 5.12 9.28
N SER A 36 -1.97 6.44 9.34
CA SER A 36 -3.11 7.03 10.05
C SER A 36 -4.41 6.98 9.24
N LEU A 37 -4.30 6.81 7.91
CA LEU A 37 -5.45 6.74 7.00
C LEU A 37 -6.05 5.34 6.95
N THR A 38 -5.19 4.33 6.93
CA THR A 38 -5.54 2.89 6.94
C THR A 38 -4.38 2.13 7.58
N ARG A 39 -4.67 1.00 8.22
CA ARG A 39 -3.63 0.16 8.83
C ARG A 39 -2.69 -0.47 7.82
N ASN A 40 -3.15 -0.64 6.58
CA ASN A 40 -2.46 -1.39 5.54
C ASN A 40 -2.32 -0.57 4.24
N PRO A 41 -1.69 0.63 4.27
CA PRO A 41 -1.68 1.53 3.13
C PRO A 41 -0.87 0.98 1.96
N LEU A 42 0.24 0.27 2.23
CA LEU A 42 0.99 -0.46 1.21
C LEU A 42 0.10 -1.41 0.40
N TYR A 43 -0.76 -2.16 1.09
CA TYR A 43 -1.67 -3.13 0.48
C TYR A 43 -2.80 -2.43 -0.27
N PHE A 44 -3.36 -1.35 0.28
CA PHE A 44 -4.36 -0.54 -0.42
C PHE A 44 -3.83 0.02 -1.75
N PHE A 45 -2.64 0.61 -1.75
CA PHE A 45 -2.04 1.12 -2.98
C PHE A 45 -1.61 0.00 -3.94
N SER A 46 -1.22 -1.16 -3.42
CA SER A 46 -1.00 -2.36 -4.24
C SER A 46 -2.28 -2.80 -4.95
N PHE A 47 -3.41 -2.81 -4.24
CA PHE A 47 -4.71 -3.10 -4.83
C PHE A 47 -5.06 -2.16 -5.99
N LEU A 48 -4.81 -0.86 -5.83
CA LEU A 48 -4.98 0.10 -6.93
C LEU A 48 -4.10 -0.25 -8.13
N GLY A 49 -2.89 -0.78 -7.91
CA GLY A 49 -2.01 -1.28 -8.96
C GLY A 49 -2.60 -2.48 -9.72
N TYR A 50 -3.12 -3.47 -8.98
CA TYR A 50 -3.74 -4.66 -9.59
C TYR A 50 -5.01 -4.31 -10.37
N ALA A 51 -5.93 -3.54 -9.78
CA ALA A 51 -7.15 -3.10 -10.45
C ALA A 51 -6.85 -2.12 -11.59
N GLY A 52 -5.91 -1.20 -11.39
CA GLY A 52 -5.47 -0.23 -12.37
C GLY A 52 -4.84 -0.87 -13.61
N ALA A 53 -4.09 -1.97 -13.44
CA ALA A 53 -3.55 -2.74 -14.56
C ALA A 53 -4.65 -3.26 -15.48
N GLY A 54 -5.67 -3.94 -14.95
CA GLY A 54 -6.79 -4.44 -15.75
C GLY A 54 -7.55 -3.34 -16.50
N LEU A 55 -7.78 -2.20 -15.82
CA LEU A 55 -8.44 -1.03 -16.41
C LEU A 55 -7.57 -0.31 -17.45
N ALA A 56 -6.24 -0.36 -17.31
CA ALA A 56 -5.31 0.21 -18.28
C ALA A 56 -5.34 -0.56 -19.61
N PHE A 57 -5.59 -1.88 -19.58
CA PHE A 57 -5.85 -2.70 -20.77
C PHE A 57 -7.31 -2.67 -21.25
N LYS A 58 -8.14 -1.77 -20.68
CA LYS A 58 -9.58 -1.64 -21.00
C LYS A 58 -10.38 -2.96 -20.86
N SER A 59 -9.94 -3.87 -20.00
CA SER A 59 -10.56 -5.19 -19.82
C SER A 59 -11.17 -5.34 -18.44
N LEU A 60 -12.51 -5.38 -18.36
CA LEU A 60 -13.22 -5.56 -17.10
C LEU A 60 -12.99 -6.95 -16.51
N SER A 61 -12.93 -7.99 -17.36
CA SER A 61 -12.61 -9.36 -16.93
C SER A 61 -11.22 -9.44 -16.31
N LEU A 62 -10.22 -8.79 -16.92
CA LEU A 62 -8.86 -8.72 -16.37
C LEU A 62 -8.84 -7.94 -15.05
N THR A 63 -9.58 -6.83 -14.97
CA THR A 63 -9.71 -6.02 -13.75
C THR A 63 -10.27 -6.84 -12.60
N LEU A 64 -11.34 -7.60 -12.84
CA LEU A 64 -11.96 -8.46 -11.84
C LEU A 64 -11.00 -9.60 -11.43
N GLY A 65 -10.38 -10.27 -12.40
CA GLY A 65 -9.41 -11.33 -12.15
C GLY A 65 -8.22 -10.86 -11.29
N MET A 66 -7.62 -9.71 -11.63
CA MET A 66 -6.51 -9.12 -10.88
C MET A 66 -6.94 -8.66 -9.48
N THR A 67 -8.14 -8.12 -9.34
CA THR A 67 -8.70 -7.74 -8.04
C THR A 67 -8.90 -8.95 -7.13
N ILE A 68 -9.51 -10.02 -7.64
CA ILE A 68 -9.69 -11.28 -6.90
C ILE A 68 -8.33 -11.86 -6.52
N LEU A 69 -7.39 -11.93 -7.48
CA LEU A 69 -6.04 -12.43 -7.24
C LEU A 69 -5.33 -11.65 -6.13
N PHE A 70 -5.47 -10.33 -6.09
CA PHE A 70 -4.92 -9.51 -5.02
C PHE A 70 -5.43 -9.94 -3.65
N PHE A 71 -6.75 -10.05 -3.47
CA PHE A 71 -7.32 -10.43 -2.17
C PHE A 71 -6.97 -11.86 -1.79
N LEU A 72 -6.97 -12.81 -2.73
CA LEU A 72 -6.58 -14.19 -2.47
C LEU A 72 -5.14 -14.32 -1.96
N THR A 73 -4.22 -13.53 -2.53
CA THR A 73 -2.78 -13.63 -2.23
C THR A 73 -2.36 -12.79 -1.03
N HIS A 74 -2.98 -11.63 -0.81
CA HIS A 74 -2.51 -10.67 0.21
C HIS A 74 -3.37 -10.65 1.48
N TRP A 75 -4.63 -11.10 1.45
CA TRP A 75 -5.51 -10.98 2.61
C TRP A 75 -4.99 -11.75 3.84
N LYS A 76 -4.49 -12.98 3.62
CA LYS A 76 -3.85 -13.75 4.69
C LYS A 76 -2.64 -13.02 5.27
N THR A 77 -1.77 -12.48 4.42
CA THR A 77 -0.59 -11.72 4.86
C THR A 77 -0.98 -10.49 5.67
N ILE A 78 -2.02 -9.76 5.26
CA ILE A 78 -2.55 -8.62 6.04
C ILE A 78 -2.98 -9.10 7.43
N MET A 79 -3.69 -10.21 7.54
CA MET A 79 -4.13 -10.73 8.85
C MET A 79 -2.97 -11.18 9.72
N ASP A 80 -2.01 -11.88 9.15
CA ASP A 80 -0.84 -12.36 9.86
C ASP A 80 0.03 -11.19 10.35
N GLU A 81 0.18 -10.12 9.54
CA GLU A 81 0.85 -8.89 9.94
C GLU A 81 0.12 -8.16 11.07
N GLU A 82 -1.20 -7.98 10.97
CA GLU A 82 -2.00 -7.34 12.02
C GLU A 82 -1.92 -8.14 13.33
N ASN A 83 -2.01 -9.46 13.28
CA ASN A 83 -1.90 -10.31 14.46
C ASN A 83 -0.49 -10.25 15.06
N GLY A 84 0.56 -10.24 14.22
CA GLY A 84 1.93 -10.03 14.68
C GLY A 84 2.12 -8.66 15.34
N ASN A 85 1.44 -7.61 14.86
CA ASN A 85 1.48 -6.29 15.46
C ASN A 85 0.69 -6.22 16.77
N LYS A 86 -0.44 -6.91 16.89
CA LYS A 86 -1.17 -7.05 18.18
C LYS A 86 -0.27 -7.66 19.25
N VAL A 87 0.51 -8.68 18.90
CA VAL A 87 1.43 -9.34 19.85
C VAL A 87 2.62 -8.45 20.18
N ARG A 88 3.26 -7.84 19.17
CA ARG A 88 4.46 -7.00 19.38
C ARG A 88 4.17 -5.68 20.09
N PHE A 89 3.02 -5.08 19.84
CA PHE A 89 2.63 -3.76 20.33
C PHE A 89 1.34 -3.86 21.16
N GLU A 90 1.34 -4.78 22.13
CA GLU A 90 0.16 -5.16 22.92
C GLU A 90 -0.55 -3.97 23.60
N LYS A 91 0.20 -2.93 24.00
CA LYS A 91 -0.33 -1.75 24.68
C LYS A 91 -0.96 -0.74 23.72
N ASP A 92 -0.29 -0.46 22.60
CA ASP A 92 -0.65 0.66 21.72
C ASP A 92 -1.53 0.24 20.53
N TYR A 93 -1.37 -1.01 20.05
CA TYR A 93 -2.07 -1.48 18.86
C TYR A 93 -3.59 -1.56 19.00
N PRO A 94 -4.18 -2.01 20.14
CA PRO A 94 -5.62 -2.04 20.29
C PRO A 94 -6.28 -0.68 20.06
N GLU A 95 -5.73 0.38 20.68
CA GLU A 95 -6.23 1.75 20.53
C GLU A 95 -6.10 2.25 19.08
N TYR A 96 -4.93 2.04 18.48
CA TYR A 96 -4.69 2.39 17.07
C TYR A 96 -5.68 1.69 16.13
N SER A 97 -5.85 0.38 16.28
CA SER A 97 -6.69 -0.43 15.39
C SER A 97 -8.19 -0.14 15.50
N ALA A 98 -8.64 0.39 16.65
CA ALA A 98 -10.00 0.85 16.87
C ALA A 98 -10.31 2.17 16.12
N LYS A 99 -9.31 3.04 15.96
CA LYS A 99 -9.46 4.37 15.35
C LYS A 99 -9.24 4.38 13.83
N VAL A 100 -8.42 3.45 13.34
CA VAL A 100 -7.94 3.42 11.95
C VAL A 100 -8.51 2.21 11.21
N PRO A 101 -9.16 2.41 10.04
CA PRO A 101 -9.73 1.32 9.27
C PRO A 101 -8.64 0.37 8.77
N ARG A 102 -9.00 -0.90 8.56
CA ARG A 102 -8.04 -1.92 8.14
C ARG A 102 -7.49 -1.69 6.74
N PHE A 103 -8.36 -1.41 5.77
CA PHE A 103 -8.00 -1.46 4.35
C PHE A 103 -8.38 -0.18 3.60
N ILE A 104 -9.66 0.19 3.57
CA ILE A 104 -10.12 1.40 2.88
C ILE A 104 -9.70 2.65 3.67
N PRO A 105 -8.92 3.58 3.08
CA PRO A 105 -8.42 4.76 3.77
C PRO A 105 -9.51 5.75 4.15
N SER A 106 -9.39 6.33 5.33
CA SER A 106 -10.16 7.48 5.78
C SER A 106 -9.36 8.76 5.58
N PHE A 107 -9.45 9.38 4.40
CA PHE A 107 -8.64 10.54 3.99
C PHE A 107 -8.73 11.78 4.92
N GLY A 108 -9.77 11.89 5.75
CA GLY A 108 -9.91 12.98 6.73
C GLY A 108 -9.06 12.84 8.00
N LYS A 109 -8.25 11.77 8.16
CA LYS A 109 -7.50 11.47 9.39
C LYS A 109 -5.98 11.45 9.18
N LEU A 110 -5.45 12.28 8.29
CA LEU A 110 -4.00 12.33 8.08
C LEU A 110 -3.32 12.99 9.30
N ILE A 111 -2.44 12.23 9.96
CA ILE A 111 -1.66 12.70 11.12
C ILE A 111 -0.19 12.62 10.72
N ASN A 112 0.47 13.76 10.56
CA ASN A 112 1.90 13.80 10.23
C ASN A 112 2.73 14.09 11.49
N PRO A 113 3.82 13.36 11.73
CA PRO A 113 4.73 13.67 12.82
C PRO A 113 5.54 14.93 12.49
N SER A 114 5.95 15.68 13.50
CA SER A 114 6.85 16.83 13.33
C SER A 114 8.26 16.39 12.91
N ILE A 115 8.75 15.28 13.48
CA ILE A 115 10.04 14.67 13.17
C ILE A 115 9.88 13.15 13.15
N SER A 116 10.50 12.49 12.17
CA SER A 116 10.52 11.03 12.09
C SER A 116 11.84 10.54 11.53
N ALA A 117 12.40 9.48 12.11
CA ALA A 117 13.61 8.87 11.59
C ALA A 117 13.35 8.27 10.20
N PHE A 118 14.26 8.51 9.26
CA PHE A 118 14.20 7.96 7.91
C PHE A 118 15.35 6.97 7.71
N TYR A 119 15.06 5.81 7.12
CA TYR A 119 16.03 4.75 6.87
C TYR A 119 16.27 4.59 5.37
N PRO A 120 17.33 5.21 4.80
CA PRO A 120 17.50 5.31 3.35
C PRO A 120 17.70 3.95 2.67
N VAL A 121 18.51 3.06 3.24
CA VAL A 121 18.82 1.77 2.59
C VAL A 121 17.58 0.87 2.47
N PRO A 122 16.79 0.62 3.54
CA PRO A 122 15.53 -0.10 3.42
C PRO A 122 14.53 0.60 2.47
N PHE A 123 14.47 1.93 2.51
CA PHE A 123 13.58 2.70 1.65
C PHE A 123 13.94 2.55 0.16
N SER A 124 15.21 2.71 -0.21
CA SER A 124 15.67 2.56 -1.60
C SER A 124 15.33 1.18 -2.17
N ARG A 125 15.48 0.12 -1.36
CA ARG A 125 15.04 -1.24 -1.75
C ARG A 125 13.53 -1.32 -1.97
N ALA A 126 12.74 -0.66 -1.13
CA ALA A 126 11.29 -0.61 -1.30
C ALA A 126 10.86 0.16 -2.56
N ILE A 127 11.58 1.23 -2.92
CA ILE A 127 11.35 2.00 -4.14
C ILE A 127 11.64 1.18 -5.40
N LEU A 128 12.69 0.35 -5.40
CA LEU A 128 12.94 -0.59 -6.49
C LEU A 128 11.78 -1.57 -6.68
N GLY A 129 11.10 -1.98 -5.61
CA GLY A 129 9.87 -2.77 -5.71
C GLY A 129 8.69 -2.00 -6.33
N CYS A 130 8.64 -0.68 -6.17
CA CYS A 130 7.59 0.16 -6.73
C CYS A 130 7.78 0.42 -8.23
N SER A 131 9.02 0.39 -8.74
CA SER A 131 9.31 0.64 -10.16
C SER A 131 8.72 -0.44 -11.08
N TYR A 132 8.46 -1.66 -10.58
CA TYR A 132 7.72 -2.68 -11.32
C TYR A 132 6.33 -2.23 -11.78
N ILE A 133 5.66 -1.36 -11.01
CA ILE A 133 4.36 -0.78 -11.40
C ILE A 133 4.53 0.14 -12.61
N ALA A 134 5.64 0.86 -12.71
CA ALA A 134 5.94 1.73 -13.85
C ALA A 134 6.21 0.92 -15.13
N TYR A 135 6.84 -0.25 -15.03
CA TYR A 135 7.02 -1.13 -16.20
C TYR A 135 5.70 -1.69 -16.72
N ILE A 136 4.76 -2.05 -15.85
CA ILE A 136 3.40 -2.47 -16.25
C ILE A 136 2.69 -1.32 -16.97
N PHE A 137 2.82 -0.09 -16.46
CA PHE A 137 2.29 1.10 -17.10
C PHE A 137 2.85 1.31 -18.51
N MET A 138 4.18 1.19 -18.68
CA MET A 138 4.84 1.33 -19.98
C MET A 138 4.42 0.22 -20.95
N ALA A 139 4.40 -1.03 -20.50
CA ALA A 139 4.00 -2.17 -21.33
C ALA A 139 2.54 -2.04 -21.82
N ALA A 140 1.62 -1.65 -20.93
CA ALA A 140 0.23 -1.41 -21.31
C ALA A 140 0.09 -0.30 -22.37
N ARG A 141 0.93 0.75 -22.29
CA ARG A 141 0.97 1.83 -23.29
C ARG A 141 1.48 1.36 -24.66
N ILE A 142 2.48 0.47 -24.69
CA ILE A 142 3.06 -0.05 -25.94
C ILE A 142 2.07 -0.99 -26.64
N ILE A 143 1.35 -1.84 -25.91
CA ILE A 143 0.38 -2.78 -26.51
C ILE A 143 -0.84 -2.06 -27.11
N GLU A 144 -1.20 -0.89 -26.59
CA GLU A 144 -2.31 -0.09 -27.12
C GLU A 144 -1.96 0.77 -28.35
N TRP A 145 -0.69 0.82 -28.76
CA TRP A 145 -0.19 1.58 -29.91
C TRP A 145 0.40 0.65 -30.97
#